data_AF-A0A367M0U9-F1
#
_entry.id   AF-A0A367M0U9-F1
#
_cell.length_a   1.000
_cell.length_b   1.000
_cell.length_c   1.000
_cell.angle_alpha   90.00
_cell.angle_beta   90.00
_cell.angle_gamma   90.00
#
_symmetry.space_group_name_H-M   'P 1'
#
loop_
_entity.id
_entity.type
_entity.pdbx_description
1 polymer ?
#
loop_
_entity_poly.entity_id
_entity_poly.type
_entity_poly.pdbx_seq_one_letter_code
_entity_poly.pdbx_strand_id
1 'polypeptide(L)' 'MNPLIKTILSTNAGAGLAILRIVTGLTLMSHGSQKLFGMFGGAGLNGMAQWFESIGLTPGYLLATLAGSAEFF' A
#
# COMPACT_ATOMS: atom_id res chain seq x y z
N MET A 1 -1.31 -31.34 -7.90
CA MET A 1 -0.93 -29.95 -8.26
C MET A 1 0.29 -30.03 -9.16
N ASN A 2 0.32 -29.31 -10.30
CA ASN A 2 1.45 -29.32 -11.24
C ASN A 2 2.75 -28.89 -10.51
N PRO A 3 3.87 -29.62 -10.62
CA PRO A 3 5.14 -29.25 -9.97
C PRO A 3 5.57 -27.80 -10.26
N LEU A 4 5.31 -27.28 -11.46
CA LEU A 4 5.57 -25.88 -11.80
C LEU A 4 4.77 -24.90 -10.93
N ILE A 5 3.48 -25.18 -10.69
CA ILE A 5 2.61 -24.36 -9.83
C ILE A 5 3.13 -24.39 -8.40
N LYS A 6 3.57 -25.56 -7.91
CA LYS A 6 4.12 -25.68 -6.55
C LYS A 6 5.41 -24.87 -6.38
N THR A 7 6.28 -24.86 -7.38
CA THR A 7 7.52 -24.07 -7.35
C THR A 7 7.24 -22.56 -7.38
N ILE A 8 6.34 -22.11 -8.26
CA ILE A 8 5.99 -20.68 -8.37
C ILE A 8 5.34 -20.16 -7.08
N LEU A 9 4.51 -20.98 -6.42
CA LEU A 9 3.83 -20.59 -5.18
C LEU A 9 4.63 -20.89 -3.91
N SER A 10 5.75 -21.62 -4.00
CA SER A 10 6.56 -21.93 -2.83
C SER A 10 7.35 -20.71 -2.36
N THR A 11 7.32 -20.44 -1.06
CA THR A 11 8.12 -19.39 -0.43
C THR A 11 8.91 -19.99 0.72
N ASN A 12 10.23 -19.76 0.75
CA ASN A 12 11.07 -20.11 1.89
C ASN A 12 11.02 -18.96 2.91
N ALA A 13 9.94 -18.91 3.69
CA ALA A 13 9.77 -17.90 4.73
C ALA A 13 10.39 -18.39 6.05
N GLY A 14 11.68 -18.09 6.26
CA GLY A 14 12.26 -18.15 7.61
C GLY A 14 11.68 -17.07 8.52
N ALA A 15 11.83 -17.22 9.84
CA ALA A 15 11.29 -16.29 10.83
C ALA A 15 11.71 -14.82 10.59
N GLY A 16 12.97 -14.58 10.16
CA GLY A 16 13.45 -13.24 9.83
C GLY A 16 12.70 -12.58 8.67
N LEU A 17 12.45 -13.32 7.58
CA LEU A 17 11.66 -12.81 6.45
C LEU A 17 10.19 -12.65 6.81
N ALA A 18 9.65 -13.47 7.72
CA ALA A 18 8.29 -13.32 8.21
C ALA A 18 8.12 -12.02 9.01
N ILE A 19 9.05 -11.72 9.93
CA ILE A 19 9.04 -10.46 10.71
C ILE A 19 9.13 -9.26 9.77
N LEU A 20 10.05 -9.29 8.81
CA LEU A 20 10.22 -8.20 7.85
C LEU A 20 8.92 -7.93 7.07
N ARG A 21 8.25 -8.98 6.57
CA ARG A 21 6.98 -8.84 5.86
C ARG A 21 5.88 -8.23 6.74
N ILE A 22 5.78 -8.64 8.00
CA ILE A 22 4.78 -8.12 8.93
C ILE A 22 5.04 -6.63 9.19
N VAL A 23 6.28 -6.26 9.52
CA VAL A 23 6.63 -4.86 9.82
C VAL A 23 6.41 -3.98 8.58
N THR A 24 6.86 -4.41 7.40
CA THR A 24 6.63 -3.68 6.16
C THR A 24 5.15 -3.56 5.83
N GLY A 25 4.37 -4.65 5.94
CA GLY A 25 2.94 -4.66 5.67
C GLY A 25 2.17 -3.71 6.61
N LEU A 26 2.47 -3.74 7.91
CA LEU A 26 1.87 -2.80 8.87
C LEU A 26 2.23 -1.34 8.56
N THR A 27 3.49 -1.08 8.15
CA THR A 27 3.94 0.27 7.77
C THR A 27 3.17 0.80 6.56
N LEU A 28 3.05 -0.03 5.51
CA LEU A 28 2.28 0.32 4.32
C LEU A 28 0.80 0.52 4.65
N MET A 29 0.21 -0.38 5.46
CA MET A 29 -1.19 -0.26 5.86
C MET A 29 -1.46 1.01 6.67
N SER A 30 -0.55 1.39 7.59
CA SER A 30 -0.63 2.67 8.29
C SER A 30 -0.54 3.85 7.31
N HIS A 31 0.38 3.82 6.35
CA HIS A 31 0.54 4.88 5.35
C HIS A 31 -0.66 4.99 4.39
N GLY A 32 -1.18 3.87 3.90
CA GLY A 32 -2.39 3.80 3.08
C GLY A 32 -3.62 4.32 3.82
N SER A 33 -3.73 4.04 5.13
CA SER A 33 -4.83 4.56 5.96
C SER A 33 -4.79 6.08 6.14
N GLN A 34 -3.60 6.70 6.14
CA GLN A 34 -3.45 8.16 6.15
C GLN A 34 -4.00 8.77 4.85
N LYS A 35 -3.77 8.10 3.71
CA LYS A 35 -4.24 8.54 2.39
C LYS A 35 -5.72 8.31 2.18
N LEU A 36 -6.24 7.13 2.50
CA LEU A 36 -7.64 6.76 2.24
C LEU A 36 -8.60 7.37 3.27
N PHE A 37 -8.22 7.33 4.54
CA PHE A 37 -9.14 7.58 5.65
C PHE A 37 -8.76 8.80 6.49
N GLY A 38 -7.60 9.43 6.24
CA GLY A 38 -7.09 10.51 7.09
C GLY A 38 -6.73 10.05 8.50
N MET A 39 -6.55 8.73 8.71
CA MET A 39 -6.18 8.18 10.01
C MET A 39 -4.80 8.67 10.43
N PHE A 40 -4.53 8.65 11.74
CA PHE A 40 -3.24 9.07 12.31
C PHE A 40 -2.82 10.51 11.96
N GLY A 41 -3.79 11.39 11.67
CA GLY A 41 -3.53 12.77 11.26
C GLY A 41 -3.13 12.92 9.79
N GLY A 42 -3.40 11.90 8.96
CA GLY A 42 -3.14 11.92 7.53
C GLY A 42 -4.01 12.91 6.76
N ALA A 43 -3.53 13.33 5.58
CA ALA A 43 -4.20 14.31 4.73
C ALA A 43 -5.56 13.84 4.16
N GLY A 44 -5.83 12.53 4.22
CA GLY A 44 -7.01 11.90 3.62
C GLY A 44 -7.05 12.06 2.10
N LEU A 45 -8.14 11.59 1.50
CA LEU A 45 -8.25 11.54 0.04
C LEU A 45 -8.17 12.92 -0.59
N ASN A 46 -8.84 13.91 -0.02
CA ASN A 46 -8.87 15.26 -0.58
C ASN A 46 -7.50 15.94 -0.50
N GLY A 47 -6.80 15.84 0.64
CA GLY A 47 -5.47 16.43 0.76
C GLY A 47 -4.44 15.74 -0.12
N MET A 48 -4.52 14.41 -0.23
CA MET A 48 -3.64 13.66 -1.13
C MET A 48 -3.95 13.93 -2.61
N ALA A 49 -5.22 14.10 -2.97
CA ALA A 49 -5.63 14.48 -4.31
C ALA A 49 -5.09 15.86 -4.69
N GLN A 50 -5.23 16.85 -3.80
CA GLN A 50 -4.67 18.18 -3.99
C GLN A 50 -3.14 18.15 -4.12
N TRP A 51 -2.47 17.32 -3.31
CA TRP A 51 -1.02 17.14 -3.42
C TRP A 51 -0.63 16.57 -4.79
N PHE A 52 -1.33 15.53 -5.27
CA PHE A 52 -1.09 14.99 -6.61
C PHE A 52 -1.30 16.03 -7.70
N GLU A 53 -2.38 16.80 -7.63
CA GLU A 53 -2.65 17.87 -8.62
C GLU A 53 -1.60 18.99 -8.55
N SER A 54 -1.09 19.31 -7.35
CA SER A 54 -0.05 20.33 -7.17
C SER A 54 1.28 19.99 -7.86
N ILE A 55 1.55 18.70 -8.09
CA ILE A 55 2.73 18.22 -8.84
C ILE A 55 2.39 17.85 -10.28
N GLY A 56 1.21 18.24 -10.79
CA GLY A 56 0.77 18.01 -12.16
C GLY A 56 0.21 16.61 -12.44
N LEU A 57 -0.01 15.79 -11.41
CA LEU A 57 -0.59 14.46 -11.54
C LEU A 57 -2.12 14.55 -11.45
N THR A 58 -2.77 14.52 -12.61
CA THR A 58 -4.23 14.58 -12.75
C THR A 58 -4.76 13.28 -13.38
N PRO A 59 -5.94 12.76 -12.96
CA PRO A 59 -6.85 13.29 -11.95
C PRO A 59 -6.43 12.89 -10.51
N GLY A 60 -6.27 13.88 -9.62
CA GLY A 60 -5.66 13.67 -8.31
C GLY A 60 -6.43 12.72 -7.40
N TYR A 61 -7.76 12.80 -7.41
CA TYR A 61 -8.59 11.94 -6.56
C TYR A 61 -8.47 10.46 -6.94
N LEU A 62 -8.43 10.15 -8.24
CA LEU A 62 -8.20 8.78 -8.70
C LEU A 62 -6.82 8.29 -8.25
N LEU A 63 -5.78 9.11 -8.43
CA LEU A 63 -4.43 8.75 -8.02
C LEU A 63 -4.29 8.59 -6.50
N ALA A 64 -4.97 9.44 -5.72
CA ALA A 64 -5.08 9.33 -4.26
C ALA A 64 -5.72 8.00 -3.84
N THR A 65 -6.84 7.63 -4.46
CA THR A 65 -7.50 6.36 -4.16
C THR A 65 -6.65 5.16 -4.58
N LEU A 66 -5.99 5.19 -5.74
CA LEU A 66 -5.14 4.11 -6.21
C LEU A 66 -3.90 3.94 -5.34
N ALA A 67 -3.19 5.03 -5.03
CA ALA A 67 -2.00 5.00 -4.21
C ALA A 67 -2.31 4.57 -2.77
N GLY A 68 -3.41 5.07 -2.19
CA GLY A 68 -3.86 4.65 -0.86
C GLY A 68 -4.27 3.19 -0.83
N SER A 69 -4.98 2.70 -1.86
CA SER A 69 -5.40 1.29 -1.94
C SER A 69 -4.21 0.34 -2.13
N ALA A 70 -3.22 0.72 -2.94
CA ALA A 70 -2.02 -0.07 -3.17
C ALA A 70 -1.13 -0.21 -1.92
N GLU A 71 -1.24 0.72 -0.97
CA GLU A 71 -0.51 0.67 0.30
C GLU A 71 -1.32 0.00 1.42
N PHE A 72 -2.64 0.07 1.36
CA PHE A 72 -3.50 -0.46 2.42
C PHE A 72 -3.82 -1.96 2.28
N PHE A 73 -3.95 -2.46 1.05
CA PHE A 73 -4.33 -3.86 0.74
C PHE A 73 -3.14 -4.67 0.23
#